data_AF-A0A932NQL8-F1
#
_entry.id   AF-A0A932NQL8-F1
#
_cell.length_a   1.000
_cell.length_b   1.000
_cell.length_c   1.000
_cell.angle_alpha   90.00
_cell.angle_beta   90.00
_cell.angle_gamma   90.00
#
_symmetry.space_group_name_H-M   'P 1'
#
loop_
_entity.id
_entity.type
_entity.pdbx_description
1 polymer ?
#
loop_
_entity_poly.entity_id
_entity_poly.type
_entity_poly.pdbx_seq_one_letter_code
_entity_poly.pdbx_strand_id
1 'polypeptide(L)'
;MRGIHPDTTRDLDELIAHLEHALDIMPVEQMPGLLSQLERLWALIWVKLMIVPVSGTRENPGPDRLLDVSEAAHRLGVSKDYLYRHAKRLPFALRIGPGQLRFSERGLERWIKTRVGRVP
;
A
#
# COMPACT_ATOMS: atom_id res chain seq x y z
N MET A 1 -1.62 -3.95 -9.97
CA MET A 1 -0.97 -2.63 -9.87
C MET A 1 -1.28 -1.90 -11.17
N ARG A 2 -2.24 -0.98 -11.16
CA ARG A 2 -2.61 -0.23 -12.35
C ARG A 2 -1.63 0.93 -12.42
N GLY A 3 -0.65 0.85 -13.32
CA GLY A 3 0.30 1.94 -13.55
C GLY A 3 -0.49 3.21 -13.85
N ILE A 4 -0.04 4.33 -13.30
CA ILE A 4 -0.47 5.64 -13.76
C ILE A 4 -0.09 5.66 -15.25
N HIS A 5 -1.09 5.67 -16.13
CA HIS A 5 -0.85 5.71 -17.57
C HIS A 5 -0.12 7.04 -17.88
N PRO A 6 0.88 7.05 -18.78
CA PRO A 6 1.57 8.28 -19.16
C PRO A 6 0.63 9.36 -19.73
N ASP A 7 -0.58 8.97 -20.18
CA ASP A 7 -1.66 9.89 -20.56
C ASP A 7 -2.18 10.73 -19.38
N THR A 8 -2.28 10.20 -18.17
CA THR A 8 -2.93 10.91 -17.06
C THR A 8 -2.14 12.11 -16.57
N THR A 9 -0.81 12.06 -16.64
CA THR A 9 0.04 13.21 -16.29
C THR A 9 -0.07 14.31 -17.33
N ARG A 10 -0.09 13.94 -18.62
CA ARG A 10 -0.31 14.86 -19.73
C ARG A 10 -1.69 15.53 -19.67
N ASP A 11 -2.72 14.76 -19.35
CA ASP A 11 -4.09 15.26 -19.17
C ASP A 11 -4.21 16.29 -18.03
N LEU A 12 -3.40 16.13 -16.97
CA LEU A 12 -3.37 17.07 -15.83
C LEU A 12 -2.66 18.37 -16.21
N ASP A 13 -1.54 18.29 -16.92
CA ASP A 13 -0.83 19.48 -17.40
C ASP A 13 -1.71 20.29 -18.37
N GLU A 14 -2.43 19.61 -19.26
CA GLU A 14 -3.39 20.24 -20.16
C GLU A 14 -4.55 20.89 -19.39
N LEU A 15 -5.09 20.24 -18.35
CA LEU A 15 -6.14 20.82 -17.51
C LEU A 15 -5.65 22.06 -16.74
N ILE A 16 -4.43 22.05 -16.21
CA ILE A 16 -3.86 23.20 -15.49
C ILE A 16 -3.70 24.38 -16.45
N ALA A 17 -3.15 24.16 -17.64
CA ALA A 17 -2.99 25.23 -18.64
C ALA A 17 -4.34 25.86 -19.04
N HIS A 18 -5.41 25.06 -19.14
CA HIS A 18 -6.76 25.59 -19.39
C HIS A 18 -7.29 26.44 -18.23
N LEU A 19 -7.02 26.04 -16.98
CA LEU A 19 -7.44 26.82 -15.80
C LEU A 19 -6.67 28.14 -15.70
N GLU A 20 -5.37 28.14 -15.99
CA GLU A 20 -4.54 29.35 -16.03
C GLU A 20 -5.05 30.34 -17.08
N HIS A 21 -5.31 29.88 -18.30
CA HIS A 21 -5.90 30.72 -19.34
C HIS A 21 -7.29 31.25 -18.94
N ALA A 22 -8.11 30.42 -18.29
CA ALA A 22 -9.42 30.86 -17.81
C ALA A 22 -9.31 31.95 -16.73
N LEU A 23 -8.32 31.88 -15.83
CA LEU A 23 -8.07 32.89 -14.82
C LEU A 23 -7.68 34.25 -15.41
N ASP A 24 -6.90 34.26 -16.49
CA ASP A 24 -6.45 35.50 -17.14
C ASP A 24 -7.59 36.30 -17.78
N ILE A 25 -8.64 35.63 -18.26
CA ILE A 25 -9.77 36.26 -18.95
C ILE A 25 -11.02 36.41 -18.07
N MET A 26 -10.99 35.91 -16.83
CA MET A 26 -12.15 35.86 -15.95
C MET A 26 -12.39 37.19 -15.23
N PRO A 27 -13.63 37.72 -15.22
CA PRO A 27 -13.99 38.88 -14.39
C PRO A 27 -13.85 38.59 -12.89
N VAL A 28 -13.44 39.59 -12.11
CA VAL A 28 -13.18 39.47 -10.67
C VAL A 28 -14.42 39.00 -9.89
N GLU A 29 -15.61 39.31 -10.37
CA GLU A 29 -16.88 38.94 -9.74
C GLU A 29 -17.14 37.42 -9.80
N GLN A 30 -16.51 36.72 -10.74
CA GLN A 30 -16.64 35.26 -10.90
C GLN A 30 -15.60 34.47 -10.09
N MET A 31 -14.54 35.15 -9.64
CA MET A 31 -13.43 34.55 -8.86
C MET A 31 -13.89 33.84 -7.58
N PRO A 32 -14.81 34.38 -6.76
CA PRO A 32 -15.29 33.69 -5.57
C PRO A 32 -15.97 32.35 -5.89
N GLY A 33 -16.72 32.29 -6.99
CA GLY A 33 -17.40 31.08 -7.44
C GLY A 33 -16.43 30.00 -7.89
N LEU A 34 -15.35 30.39 -8.58
CA LEU A 34 -14.26 29.47 -8.93
C LEU A 34 -13.52 28.96 -7.70
N LEU A 35 -13.21 29.85 -6.74
CA LEU A 35 -12.54 29.48 -5.49
C LEU A 35 -13.34 28.43 -4.71
N SER A 36 -14.65 28.62 -4.55
CA SER A 36 -15.52 27.65 -3.87
C SER A 36 -15.51 26.27 -4.54
N GLN A 37 -15.48 26.22 -5.89
CA GLN A 37 -15.42 24.96 -6.63
C GLN A 37 -14.07 24.25 -6.44
N LEU A 38 -12.97 25.01 -6.43
CA LEU A 38 -11.64 24.47 -6.13
C LEU A 38 -11.59 23.91 -4.72
N GLU A 39 -12.07 24.63 -3.70
CA GLU A 39 -12.10 24.16 -2.31
C GLU A 39 -12.87 22.84 -2.17
N ARG A 40 -14.00 22.70 -2.86
CA ARG A 40 -14.72 21.42 -2.92
C ARG A 40 -13.85 20.30 -3.51
N LEU A 41 -13.10 20.58 -4.57
CA LEU A 41 -12.19 19.60 -5.18
C LEU A 41 -11.06 19.23 -4.21
N TRP A 42 -10.44 20.20 -3.53
CA TRP A 42 -9.44 19.98 -2.50
C TRP A 42 -9.97 19.08 -1.38
N ALA A 43 -11.17 19.34 -0.86
CA ALA A 43 -11.80 18.51 0.16
C ALA A 43 -11.99 17.07 -0.32
N LEU A 44 -12.43 16.86 -1.56
CA LEU A 44 -12.58 15.52 -2.14
C LEU A 44 -11.24 14.80 -2.33
N ILE A 45 -10.18 15.53 -2.70
CA ILE A 45 -8.82 15.00 -2.77
C ILE A 45 -8.39 14.54 -1.38
N TRP A 46 -8.57 15.37 -0.34
CA TRP A 46 -8.24 15.01 1.04
C TRP A 46 -9.02 13.79 1.52
N VAL A 47 -10.32 13.73 1.29
CA VAL A 47 -11.16 12.55 1.61
C VAL A 47 -10.61 11.31 0.92
N LYS A 48 -10.27 11.40 -0.37
CA LYS A 48 -9.66 10.27 -1.09
C LYS A 48 -8.30 9.91 -0.53
N LEU A 49 -7.44 10.86 -0.19
CA LEU A 49 -6.11 10.60 0.38
C LEU A 49 -6.18 10.00 1.79
N MET A 50 -7.18 10.36 2.59
CA MET A 50 -7.38 9.79 3.92
C MET A 50 -8.03 8.40 3.87
N ILE A 51 -8.90 8.14 2.89
CA ILE A 51 -9.56 6.83 2.71
C ILE A 51 -8.66 5.84 1.96
N VAL A 52 -7.83 6.32 1.03
CA VAL A 52 -6.84 5.50 0.34
C VAL A 52 -5.66 5.32 1.30
N PRO A 53 -5.39 4.11 1.79
CA PRO A 53 -4.13 3.85 2.47
C PRO A 53 -3.04 4.16 1.45
N VAL A 54 -2.23 5.19 1.72
CA VAL A 54 -0.99 5.48 1.01
C VAL A 54 -0.33 4.13 0.75
N SER A 55 -0.06 3.84 -0.52
CA SER A 55 0.38 2.52 -0.97
C SER A 55 1.68 2.12 -0.27
N GLY A 56 1.49 1.49 0.88
CA GLY A 56 2.49 0.95 1.78
C GLY A 56 1.87 -0.26 2.46
N THR A 57 1.37 -1.20 1.65
CA THR A 57 0.71 -2.44 2.09
C THR A 57 -0.52 -2.17 2.95
N ARG A 58 -1.72 -2.35 2.40
CA ARG A 58 -2.95 -2.45 3.20
C ARG A 58 -2.81 -3.65 4.13
N GLU A 59 -2.26 -3.41 5.31
CA GLU A 59 -2.30 -4.33 6.42
C GLU A 59 -3.77 -4.43 6.84
N ASN A 60 -4.37 -5.59 6.62
CA ASN A 60 -5.74 -5.86 7.07
C ASN A 60 -5.78 -5.58 8.59
N PRO A 61 -6.63 -4.67 9.11
CA PRO A 61 -6.65 -4.32 10.53
C PRO A 61 -7.14 -5.47 11.44
N GLY A 62 -7.51 -6.61 10.87
CA GLY A 62 -7.85 -7.82 11.62
C GLY A 62 -6.65 -8.46 12.33
N PRO A 63 -6.93 -9.35 13.30
CA PRO A 63 -5.91 -10.12 14.01
C PRO A 63 -5.07 -10.93 13.01
N ASP A 64 -3.75 -10.96 13.23
CA ASP A 64 -2.83 -11.72 12.39
C ASP A 64 -3.11 -13.22 12.53
N ARG A 65 -3.24 -13.91 11.40
CA ARG A 65 -3.45 -15.35 11.38
C ARG A 65 -2.13 -16.04 11.65
N LEU A 66 -2.13 -16.96 12.60
CA LEU A 66 -0.97 -17.76 12.94
C LEU A 66 -1.00 -19.08 12.17
N LEU A 67 0.01 -19.26 11.33
CA LEU A 67 0.23 -20.48 10.56
C LEU A 67 0.92 -21.54 11.42
N ASP A 68 0.57 -22.80 11.15
CA ASP A 68 1.36 -23.92 11.65
C ASP A 68 2.64 -24.16 10.80
N VAL A 69 3.46 -25.11 11.24
CA VAL A 69 4.73 -25.43 10.55
C VAL A 69 4.51 -26.01 9.15
N SER A 70 3.39 -26.68 8.91
CA SER A 70 3.06 -27.28 7.61
C SER A 70 2.67 -26.21 6.60
N GLU A 71 1.79 -25.30 7.01
CA GLU A 71 1.36 -24.15 6.20
C GLU A 71 2.54 -23.23 5.89
N ALA A 72 3.36 -22.89 6.88
CA ALA A 72 4.53 -22.05 6.69
C ALA A 72 5.57 -22.71 5.77
N ALA A 73 5.82 -24.02 5.92
CA ALA A 73 6.74 -24.77 5.08
C ALA A 73 6.27 -24.78 3.62
N HIS A 74 4.98 -25.03 3.41
CA HIS A 74 4.38 -25.02 2.08
C HIS A 74 4.52 -23.64 1.42
N ARG A 75 4.23 -22.55 2.14
CA ARG A 75 4.35 -21.19 1.58
C ARG A 75 5.77 -20.75 1.28
N LEU A 76 6.74 -21.21 2.07
CA LEU A 76 8.15 -20.91 1.85
C LEU A 76 8.82 -21.85 0.86
N GLY A 77 8.16 -22.95 0.47
CA GLY A 77 8.75 -23.97 -0.40
C GLY A 77 9.92 -24.72 0.26
N VAL A 78 9.89 -24.90 1.59
CA VAL A 78 10.97 -25.55 2.37
C VAL A 78 10.44 -26.72 3.20
N SER A 79 11.33 -27.54 3.75
CA SER A 79 10.93 -28.65 4.63
C SER A 79 10.54 -28.16 6.05
N LYS A 80 9.68 -28.92 6.74
CA LYS A 80 9.32 -28.65 8.15
C LYS A 80 10.56 -28.65 9.06
N ASP A 81 11.49 -29.56 8.81
CA ASP A 81 12.75 -29.66 9.56
C ASP A 81 13.62 -28.41 9.38
N TYR A 82 13.68 -27.85 8.16
CA TYR A 82 14.35 -26.58 7.92
C TYR A 82 13.77 -25.46 8.79
N LEU A 83 12.44 -25.37 8.91
CA LEU A 83 11.79 -24.38 9.77
C LEU A 83 12.13 -24.57 11.24
N TYR A 84 12.12 -25.80 11.77
CA TYR A 84 12.51 -26.03 13.17
C TYR A 84 13.95 -25.60 13.46
N ARG A 85 14.88 -25.89 12.55
CA ARG A 85 16.30 -25.53 12.71
C ARG A 85 16.54 -24.02 12.57
N HIS A 86 15.78 -23.34 11.72
CA HIS A 86 16.00 -21.92 11.38
C HIS A 86 15.01 -20.95 12.04
N ALA A 87 14.04 -21.43 12.81
CA ALA A 87 12.99 -20.63 13.44
C ALA A 87 13.54 -19.40 14.17
N LYS A 88 14.65 -19.54 14.89
CA LYS A 88 15.29 -18.43 15.64
C LYS A 88 15.78 -17.26 14.76
N ARG A 89 16.00 -17.50 13.47
CA ARG A 89 16.48 -16.50 12.50
C ARG A 89 15.35 -15.92 11.66
N LEU A 90 14.14 -16.45 11.77
CA LEU A 90 12.98 -16.00 10.99
C LEU A 90 12.24 -14.93 11.79
N PRO A 91 12.12 -13.69 11.28
CA PRO A 91 11.53 -12.59 12.03
C PRO A 91 10.01 -12.71 12.23
N PHE A 92 9.38 -13.68 11.56
CA PHE A 92 7.95 -13.96 11.63
C PHE A 92 7.62 -15.24 12.42
N ALA A 93 8.61 -15.85 13.07
CA ALA A 93 8.41 -17.02 13.92
C ALA A 93 8.04 -16.60 15.36
N LEU A 94 6.95 -17.15 15.88
CA LEU A 94 6.45 -16.91 17.23
C LEU A 94 6.50 -18.21 18.03
N ARG A 95 7.15 -18.17 19.20
CA ARG A 95 7.15 -19.28 20.14
C ARG A 95 6.13 -18.99 21.25
N ILE A 96 5.01 -19.69 21.20
CA ILE A 96 3.89 -19.50 22.16
C ILE A 96 4.16 -20.27 23.46
N GLY A 97 4.90 -21.39 23.37
CA GLY A 97 5.28 -22.20 24.52
C GLY A 97 6.33 -23.26 24.18
N PRO A 98 6.64 -24.18 25.12
CA PRO A 98 7.48 -25.33 24.84
C PRO A 98 6.87 -26.17 23.70
N GLY A 99 7.63 -26.38 22.61
CA GLY A 99 7.16 -27.15 21.44
C GLY A 99 6.12 -26.46 20.54
N GLN A 100 5.58 -25.31 20.93
CA GLN A 100 4.56 -24.60 20.15
C GLN A 100 5.17 -23.45 19.35
N LEU A 101 5.53 -23.76 18.10
CA LEU A 101 6.00 -22.81 17.11
C LEU A 101 4.85 -22.43 16.16
N ARG A 102 4.65 -21.13 15.95
CA ARG A 102 3.71 -20.56 14.98
C ARG A 102 4.40 -19.52 14.13
N PHE A 103 3.79 -19.18 13.01
CA PHE A 103 4.33 -18.21 12.08
C PHE A 103 3.29 -17.15 11.74
N SER A 104 3.67 -15.89 11.85
CA SER A 104 2.84 -14.77 11.40
C SER A 104 2.64 -14.88 9.89
N GLU A 105 1.39 -15.04 9.44
CA GLU A 105 1.04 -15.05 8.02
C GLU A 105 1.52 -13.75 7.34
N ARG A 106 1.19 -12.60 7.96
CA ARG A 106 1.58 -11.29 7.44
C ARG A 106 3.08 -11.05 7.51
N GLY A 107 3.75 -11.53 8.55
CA GLY A 107 5.20 -11.45 8.69
C GLY A 107 5.93 -12.26 7.62
N LEU A 108 5.43 -13.46 7.31
CA LEU A 108 5.93 -14.32 6.25
C LEU A 108 5.77 -13.66 4.88
N GLU A 109 4.58 -13.12 4.59
CA GLU A 109 4.33 -12.40 3.33
C GLU A 109 5.25 -11.19 3.13
N ARG A 110 5.42 -10.37 4.19
CA ARG A 110 6.34 -9.23 4.16
C ARG A 110 7.77 -9.70 3.89
N TRP A 111 8.21 -10.76 4.55
CA TRP A 111 9.55 -11.30 4.39
C TRP A 111 9.81 -11.84 2.97
N ILE A 112 8.83 -12.53 2.37
CA ILE A 112 8.91 -12.99 0.98
C ILE A 112 9.03 -11.79 0.03
N LYS A 113 8.18 -10.77 0.17
CA LYS A 113 8.20 -9.57 -0.67
C LYS A 113 9.56 -8.88 -0.67
N THR A 114 10.18 -8.71 0.50
CA THR A 114 11.50 -8.08 0.64
C THR A 114 12.61 -8.88 -0.05
N ARG A 115 12.48 -10.21 -0.14
CA ARG A 115 13.50 -11.08 -0.74
C ARG A 115 13.30 -11.34 -2.23
N VAL A 116 12.05 -11.41 -2.69
CA VAL A 116 11.73 -11.60 -4.12
C VAL A 116 11.97 -10.30 -4.92
N GLY A 117 11.81 -9.13 -4.29
CA GLY A 117 12.14 -7.83 -4.91
C GLY A 117 13.64 -7.55 -5.07
N ARG A 118 14.52 -8.43 -4.58
CA ARG A 118 15.96 -8.35 -4.76
C ARG A 118 16.39 -9.34 -5.83
N VAL A 119 16.04 -9.06 -7.08
CA VAL A 119 16.66 -9.71 -8.24
C VAL A 119 18.00 -9.02 -8.47
N PRO A 120 19.13 -9.75 -8.62
CA PRO A 120 20.41 -9.17 -9.00
C PRO A 120 20.39 -8.57 -10.42
#